data_AF-A0A679I7F1-F1
#
_entry.id   AF-A0A679I7F1-F1
#
_cell.length_a   1.000
_cell.length_b   1.000
_cell.length_c   1.000
_cell.angle_alpha   90.00
_cell.angle_beta   90.00
_cell.angle_gamma   90.00
#
_symmetry.space_group_name_H-M   'P 1'
#
loop_
_entity.id
_entity.type
_entity.pdbx_description
1 polymer ?
#
loop_
_entity_poly.entity_id
_entity_poly.type
_entity_poly.pdbx_seq_one_letter_code
_entity_poly.pdbx_strand_id
1 'polypeptide(L)'
;MPNTNASFSPRMRSDELKAQIGKLEALNHRVPVQPAMVAFDDETEALLSRLYGQTHKYVEAYKYATVAEAEAMVNLPESAQEAMAKDLPKTALHQRRQALLAILTEMQDMESKEVNMLTGEDKEDPPSI
;
A
#
# COMPACT_ATOMS: atom_id res chain seq x y z
N MET A 1 14.98 -28.08 28.63
CA MET A 1 14.52 -27.97 27.22
C MET A 1 14.15 -26.52 26.99
N PRO A 2 14.77 -25.79 26.04
CA PRO A 2 14.35 -24.44 25.72
C PRO A 2 13.10 -24.52 24.82
N ASN A 3 12.08 -23.76 25.19
CA ASN A 3 10.77 -23.76 24.57
C ASN A 3 10.85 -23.05 23.21
N THR A 4 10.90 -23.80 22.13
CA THR A 4 11.00 -23.31 20.74
C THR A 4 9.66 -22.79 20.21
N ASN A 5 8.90 -22.03 21.01
CA ASN A 5 7.78 -21.27 20.46
C ASN A 5 8.32 -19.94 19.94
N ALA A 6 9.10 -20.02 18.86
CA ALA A 6 9.58 -18.86 18.13
C ALA A 6 8.38 -18.12 17.54
N SER A 7 7.97 -17.05 18.21
CA SER A 7 7.25 -15.88 17.70
C SER A 7 6.49 -16.10 16.38
N PHE A 8 5.42 -16.90 16.41
CA PHE A 8 4.43 -16.91 15.33
C PHE A 8 3.58 -15.65 15.47
N SER A 9 4.10 -14.51 15.02
CA SER A 9 3.24 -13.35 14.76
C SER A 9 2.37 -13.71 13.55
N PRO A 10 1.03 -13.65 13.65
CA PRO A 10 0.16 -13.81 12.49
C PRO A 10 0.59 -12.82 11.41
N ARG A 11 0.85 -13.31 10.19
CA ARG A 11 1.22 -12.44 9.08
C ARG A 11 0.03 -11.52 8.80
N MET A 12 0.22 -10.22 9.02
CA MET A 12 -0.86 -9.24 8.89
C MET A 12 -1.03 -8.85 7.42
N ARG A 13 -2.24 -8.39 7.05
CA ARG A 13 -2.50 -7.86 5.70
C ARG A 13 -1.63 -6.63 5.45
N SER A 14 -1.39 -5.83 6.50
CA SER A 14 -0.46 -4.71 6.47
C SER A 14 0.99 -5.10 6.15
N ASP A 15 1.43 -6.32 6.45
CA ASP A 15 2.79 -6.76 6.13
C ASP A 15 2.98 -7.00 4.62
N GLU A 16 1.93 -7.43 3.93
CA GLU A 16 1.97 -7.58 2.47
C GLU A 16 2.03 -6.22 1.77
N LEU A 17 1.31 -5.22 2.27
CA LEU A 17 1.39 -3.87 1.71
C LEU A 17 2.74 -3.19 2.04
N LYS A 18 3.32 -3.41 3.22
CA LYS A 18 4.69 -2.96 3.52
C LYS A 18 5.70 -3.55 2.53
N ALA A 19 5.57 -4.84 2.21
CA ALA A 19 6.42 -5.48 1.21
C ALA A 19 6.25 -4.84 -0.17
N GLN A 20 5.02 -4.51 -0.57
CA GLN A 20 4.73 -3.81 -1.81
C GLN A 20 5.33 -2.39 -1.84
N ILE A 21 5.21 -1.62 -0.74
CA ILE A 21 5.88 -0.31 -0.61
C ILE A 21 7.40 -0.46 -0.75
N GLY A 22 8.00 -1.52 -0.20
CA GLY A 22 9.43 -1.82 -0.39
C GLY A 22 9.82 -2.02 -1.86
N LYS A 23 8.95 -2.65 -2.68
CA LYS A 23 9.18 -2.75 -4.13
C LYS A 23 9.12 -1.39 -4.81
N LEU A 24 8.19 -0.51 -4.41
CA LEU A 24 8.10 0.85 -4.94
C LEU A 24 9.38 1.65 -4.71
N GLU A 25 9.95 1.59 -3.51
CA GLU A 25 11.22 2.27 -3.20
C GLU A 25 12.38 1.74 -4.05
N ALA A 26 12.38 0.44 -4.37
CA ALA A 26 13.39 -0.14 -5.26
C ALA A 26 13.25 0.35 -6.72
N LEU A 27 12.05 0.73 -7.16
CA LEU A 27 11.81 1.32 -8.49
C LEU A 27 12.35 2.75 -8.60
N ASN A 28 12.40 3.49 -7.50
CA ASN A 28 12.98 4.84 -7.46
C ASN A 28 14.46 4.89 -7.90
N HIS A 29 15.15 3.75 -7.84
CA HIS A 29 16.56 3.63 -8.23
C HIS A 29 16.78 3.04 -9.63
N ARG A 30 15.73 2.70 -10.39
CA ARG A 30 15.82 1.97 -11.68
C ARG A 30 15.40 2.82 -12.88
N VAL A 31 16.03 2.59 -14.03
CA VAL A 31 15.67 3.17 -15.35
C VAL A 31 15.63 2.02 -16.37
N PRO A 32 14.62 1.92 -17.27
CA PRO A 32 13.47 2.80 -17.47
C PRO A 32 12.32 2.55 -16.48
N VAL A 33 11.77 3.64 -15.95
CA VAL A 33 10.75 3.61 -14.86
C VAL A 33 9.37 3.17 -15.37
N GLN A 34 8.97 3.53 -16.59
CA GLN A 34 7.58 3.38 -17.05
C GLN A 34 7.07 1.93 -17.12
N PRO A 35 7.74 0.98 -17.83
CA PRO A 35 7.23 -0.40 -17.89
C PRO A 35 7.22 -1.10 -16.52
N ALA A 36 8.19 -0.76 -15.67
CA ALA A 36 8.27 -1.30 -14.31
C ALA A 36 7.20 -0.70 -13.39
N MET A 37 6.79 0.56 -13.62
CA MET A 37 5.70 1.19 -12.89
C MET A 37 4.35 0.59 -13.23
N VAL A 38 4.08 0.31 -14.51
CA VAL A 38 2.82 -0.34 -14.92
C VAL A 38 2.68 -1.72 -14.28
N ALA A 39 3.74 -2.54 -14.35
CA ALA A 39 3.74 -3.85 -13.68
C ALA A 39 3.55 -3.72 -12.15
N PHE A 40 4.14 -2.69 -11.54
CA PHE A 40 3.94 -2.41 -10.12
C PHE A 40 2.51 -2.01 -9.79
N ASP A 41 1.90 -1.16 -10.62
CA ASP A 41 0.52 -0.70 -10.45
C ASP A 41 -0.44 -1.89 -10.56
N ASP A 42 -0.26 -2.78 -11.54
CA ASP A 42 -1.04 -4.01 -11.72
C ASP A 42 -0.90 -4.97 -10.52
N GLU A 43 0.34 -5.21 -10.06
CA GLU A 43 0.59 -6.04 -8.88
C GLU A 43 -0.08 -5.47 -7.62
N THR A 44 -0.07 -4.15 -7.47
CA THR A 44 -0.63 -3.45 -6.32
C THR A 44 -2.16 -3.51 -6.33
N GLU A 45 -2.79 -3.30 -7.47
CA GLU A 45 -4.23 -3.46 -7.64
C GLU A 45 -4.66 -4.90 -7.35
N ALA A 46 -3.93 -5.89 -7.87
CA ALA A 46 -4.20 -7.30 -7.62
C ALA A 46 -4.06 -7.64 -6.13
N LEU A 47 -3.04 -7.11 -5.44
CA LEU A 47 -2.85 -7.29 -4.00
C LEU A 47 -4.04 -6.73 -3.21
N LEU A 48 -4.42 -5.47 -3.46
CA LEU A 48 -5.53 -4.81 -2.76
C LEU A 48 -6.87 -5.51 -3.03
N SER A 49 -7.10 -5.93 -4.28
CA SER A 49 -8.29 -6.66 -4.70
C SER A 49 -8.37 -8.04 -4.04
N ARG A 50 -7.25 -8.73 -3.89
CA ARG A 50 -7.19 -10.03 -3.20
C ARG A 50 -7.47 -9.89 -1.70
N LEU A 51 -6.98 -8.81 -1.08
CA LEU A 51 -7.12 -8.59 0.36
C LEU A 51 -8.51 -8.10 0.78
N TYR A 52 -9.15 -7.26 -0.03
CA TYR A 52 -10.38 -6.56 0.35
C TYR A 52 -11.53 -6.65 -0.67
N GLY A 53 -11.27 -7.22 -1.85
CA GLY A 53 -12.20 -7.24 -2.97
C GLY A 53 -12.00 -6.07 -3.93
N GLN A 54 -12.43 -6.26 -5.18
CA GLN A 54 -12.20 -5.32 -6.29
C GLN A 54 -12.91 -3.96 -6.12
N THR A 55 -14.01 -3.92 -5.36
CA THR A 55 -14.83 -2.72 -5.14
C THR A 55 -14.52 -2.02 -3.81
N HIS A 56 -13.43 -2.40 -3.16
CA HIS A 56 -13.06 -1.78 -1.89
C HIS A 56 -12.44 -0.40 -2.11
N LYS A 57 -12.69 0.53 -1.18
CA LYS A 57 -12.16 1.90 -1.21
C LYS A 57 -10.64 1.99 -1.43
N TYR A 58 -9.88 0.98 -0.99
CA TYR A 58 -8.43 0.95 -1.17
C TYR A 58 -8.01 0.72 -2.62
N VAL A 59 -8.75 -0.13 -3.36
CA VAL A 59 -8.52 -0.33 -4.79
C VAL A 59 -8.84 0.96 -5.54
N GLU A 60 -9.95 1.61 -5.22
CA GLU A 60 -10.36 2.88 -5.83
C GLU A 60 -9.37 4.01 -5.53
N ALA A 61 -8.99 4.18 -4.27
CA ALA A 61 -8.02 5.20 -3.84
C ALA A 61 -6.68 5.04 -4.56
N TYR A 62 -6.22 3.81 -4.76
CA TYR A 62 -5.00 3.54 -5.52
C TYR A 62 -5.17 3.93 -7.00
N LYS A 63 -6.26 3.52 -7.65
CA LYS A 63 -6.56 3.89 -9.05
C LYS A 63 -6.63 5.39 -9.28
N TYR A 64 -7.23 6.15 -8.37
CA TYR A 64 -7.25 7.60 -8.48
C TYR A 64 -5.85 8.22 -8.45
N ALA A 65 -4.92 7.63 -7.68
CA ALA A 65 -3.54 8.09 -7.63
C ALA A 65 -2.74 7.75 -8.92
N THR A 66 -3.19 6.79 -9.73
CA THR A 66 -2.53 6.42 -11.00
C THR A 66 -3.09 7.20 -12.20
N VAL A 67 -4.39 7.46 -12.24
CA VAL A 67 -5.07 8.15 -13.38
C VAL A 67 -4.63 9.60 -13.55
N ALA A 68 -4.38 10.32 -12.45
CA ALA A 68 -3.99 11.73 -12.47
C ALA A 68 -2.67 11.99 -13.25
N GLU A 69 -1.79 11.00 -13.34
CA GLU A 69 -0.53 11.10 -14.09
C GLU A 69 -0.77 11.02 -15.61
N ALA A 70 -1.62 10.10 -16.05
CA ALA A 70 -1.91 9.90 -17.47
C ALA A 70 -2.55 11.14 -18.09
N GLU A 71 -3.46 11.80 -17.35
CA GLU A 71 -4.08 13.06 -17.79
C GLU A 71 -3.09 14.23 -17.83
N ALA A 72 -2.12 14.28 -16.90
CA ALA A 72 -1.09 15.31 -16.89
C ALA A 72 -0.15 15.20 -18.10
N MET A 73 0.20 13.99 -18.54
CA MET A 73 1.04 13.79 -19.73
C MET A 73 0.36 14.21 -21.03
N VAL A 74 -0.94 13.95 -21.17
CA VAL A 74 -1.68 14.17 -22.42
C VAL A 74 -2.00 15.66 -22.63
N ASN A 75 -2.13 16.44 -21.56
CA ASN A 75 -2.49 17.86 -21.64
C ASN A 75 -1.28 18.82 -21.67
N LEU A 76 -0.05 18.30 -21.76
CA LEU A 76 1.15 19.12 -21.63
C LEU A 76 1.60 19.71 -22.98
N PRO A 77 1.75 21.05 -23.10
CA PRO A 77 2.26 21.67 -24.33
C PRO A 77 3.71 21.27 -24.60
N GLU A 78 4.06 21.15 -25.88
CA GLU A 78 5.33 20.61 -26.39
C GLU A 78 6.58 21.33 -25.81
N SER A 79 6.47 22.61 -25.50
CA SER A 79 7.53 23.43 -24.88
C SER A 79 7.80 23.15 -23.39
N ALA A 80 6.88 22.52 -22.68
CA ALA A 80 7.03 22.13 -21.27
C ALA A 80 7.44 20.65 -21.09
N GLN A 81 7.41 19.86 -22.18
CA GLN A 81 7.70 18.43 -22.16
C GLN A 81 9.13 18.11 -21.71
N GLU A 82 10.16 18.85 -22.15
CA GLU A 82 11.55 18.52 -21.78
C GLU A 82 11.87 18.75 -20.29
N ALA A 83 11.31 19.80 -19.68
CA ALA A 83 11.54 20.11 -18.27
C ALA A 83 10.68 19.21 -17.35
N MET A 84 9.40 19.00 -17.67
CA MET A 84 8.50 18.21 -16.82
C MET A 84 8.63 16.69 -17.03
N ALA A 85 9.07 16.21 -18.20
CA ALA A 85 9.28 14.77 -18.42
C ALA A 85 10.36 14.16 -17.53
N LYS A 86 11.31 14.96 -17.03
CA LYS A 86 12.35 14.50 -16.09
C LYS A 86 11.83 14.31 -14.67
N ASP A 87 10.87 15.14 -14.25
CA ASP A 87 10.33 15.10 -12.88
C ASP A 87 9.07 14.24 -12.78
N LEU A 88 8.36 14.02 -13.88
CA LEU A 88 7.14 13.22 -13.93
C LEU A 88 7.28 11.83 -13.26
N PRO A 89 8.31 11.02 -13.57
CA PRO A 89 8.48 9.71 -12.96
C PRO A 89 8.68 9.78 -11.44
N LYS A 90 9.38 10.81 -10.95
CA LYS A 90 9.57 11.02 -9.51
C LYS A 90 8.27 11.45 -8.83
N THR A 91 7.50 12.32 -9.48
CA THR A 91 6.18 12.74 -8.96
C THR A 91 5.20 11.58 -8.92
N ALA A 92 5.21 10.71 -9.93
CA ALA A 92 4.40 9.50 -9.99
C ALA A 92 4.73 8.53 -8.86
N LEU A 93 6.02 8.21 -8.68
CA LEU A 93 6.50 7.38 -7.56
C LEU A 93 6.05 7.95 -6.21
N HIS A 94 6.19 9.27 -6.03
CA HIS A 94 5.79 9.92 -4.80
C HIS A 94 4.27 9.81 -4.56
N GLN A 95 3.45 10.00 -5.58
CA GLN A 95 2.00 9.84 -5.49
C GLN A 95 1.60 8.42 -5.09
N ARG A 96 2.18 7.39 -5.71
CA ARG A 96 1.92 5.98 -5.35
C ARG A 96 2.33 5.72 -3.90
N ARG A 97 3.48 6.24 -3.48
CA ARG A 97 3.97 6.09 -2.11
C ARG A 97 2.99 6.71 -1.10
N GLN A 98 2.51 7.93 -1.35
CA GLN A 98 1.55 8.59 -0.47
C GLN A 98 0.24 7.81 -0.38
N ALA A 99 -0.30 7.35 -1.51
CA ALA A 99 -1.53 6.55 -1.52
C ALA A 99 -1.36 5.24 -0.72
N LEU A 100 -0.26 4.51 -0.91
CA LEU A 100 -0.01 3.26 -0.21
C LEU A 100 0.25 3.44 1.29
N LEU A 101 0.92 4.53 1.69
CA LEU A 101 1.12 4.84 3.10
C LEU A 101 -0.20 5.19 3.80
N ALA A 102 -1.08 5.96 3.14
CA ALA A 102 -2.41 6.26 3.67
C ALA A 102 -3.24 4.98 3.88
N ILE A 103 -3.26 4.09 2.87
CA ILE A 103 -3.92 2.78 2.98
C ILE A 103 -3.29 1.96 4.12
N LEU A 104 -1.96 1.93 4.22
CA LEU A 104 -1.25 1.21 5.28
C LEU A 104 -1.67 1.66 6.68
N THR A 105 -1.71 2.96 6.93
CA THR A 105 -2.12 3.51 8.21
C THR A 105 -3.54 3.05 8.58
N GLU A 106 -4.50 3.17 7.66
CA GLU A 106 -5.88 2.74 7.93
C GLU A 106 -5.99 1.22 8.17
N MET A 107 -5.23 0.41 7.43
CA MET A 107 -5.19 -1.04 7.65
C MET A 107 -4.64 -1.39 9.03
N GLN A 108 -3.54 -0.77 9.46
CA GLN A 108 -2.94 -1.04 10.77
C GLN A 108 -3.87 -0.63 11.91
N ASP A 109 -4.61 0.46 11.75
CA ASP A 109 -5.61 0.89 12.73
C ASP A 109 -6.76 -0.13 12.85
N MET A 110 -7.22 -0.69 11.72
CA MET A 110 -8.25 -1.74 11.74
C MET A 110 -7.74 -3.05 12.35
N GLU A 111 -6.55 -3.51 11.95
CA GLU A 111 -5.94 -4.72 12.49
C GLU A 111 -5.71 -4.61 14.01
N SER A 112 -5.27 -3.44 14.48
CA SER A 112 -5.09 -3.19 15.92
C SER A 112 -6.42 -3.26 16.68
N LYS A 113 -7.50 -2.75 16.09
CA LYS A 113 -8.86 -2.87 16.67
C LYS A 113 -9.34 -4.31 16.69
N GLU A 114 -9.12 -5.06 15.61
CA GLU A 114 -9.47 -6.49 15.52
C GLU A 114 -8.74 -7.31 16.60
N VAL A 115 -7.42 -7.11 16.74
CA VAL A 115 -6.61 -7.78 17.78
C VAL A 115 -7.09 -7.41 19.18
N ASN A 116 -7.42 -6.15 19.44
CA ASN A 116 -7.94 -5.72 20.73
C ASN A 116 -9.30 -6.34 21.06
N MET A 117 -10.19 -6.48 20.07
CA MET A 117 -11.48 -7.15 20.27
C MET A 117 -11.29 -8.64 20.59
N LEU A 118 -10.42 -9.32 19.86
CA LEU A 118 -10.12 -10.75 20.04
C LEU A 118 -9.41 -11.08 21.37
N THR A 119 -8.73 -10.10 21.98
CA THR A 119 -8.00 -10.27 23.25
C THR A 119 -8.74 -9.68 24.45
N GLY A 120 -9.79 -8.88 24.23
CA GLY A 120 -10.52 -8.13 25.25
C GLY A 120 -11.74 -8.83 25.85
N GLU A 121 -12.22 -9.94 25.27
CA GLU A 121 -13.40 -10.67 25.78
C GLU A 121 -13.09 -11.68 26.90
N ASP A 122 -11.82 -11.96 27.19
CA ASP A 122 -11.40 -12.97 28.18
C ASP A 122 -11.05 -12.37 29.57
N LYS A 123 -11.67 -11.24 29.91
CA LYS A 123 -11.71 -10.75 31.29
C LYS A 123 -13.05 -11.14 31.90
N GLU A 124 -13.21 -12.43 32.18
CA GLU A 124 -14.18 -12.86 33.17
C GLU A 124 -13.79 -12.20 34.51
N ASP A 125 -14.58 -11.23 34.96
CA ASP A 125 -14.54 -10.80 36.35
C ASP A 125 -14.78 -12.05 37.21
N PRO A 126 -13.82 -12.48 38.06
CA PRO A 126 -14.06 -13.63 38.90
C PRO A 126 -15.26 -13.33 39.81
N PRO A 127 -16.19 -14.28 39.98
CA PRO A 127 -17.36 -14.06 40.81
C PRO A 127 -16.88 -13.68 42.21
N SER A 128 -17.32 -12.51 42.67
CA SER A 128 -17.08 -12.07 44.04
C SER A 128 -17.81 -13.04 44.98
N ILE A 129 -17.04 -13.81 45.77
CA ILE A 129 -17.52 -14.59 46.91
C ILE A 129 -17.17 -13.83 48.19
#